data_AF-A0A6N9A5W7-F1
#
_entry.id   AF-A0A6N9A5W7-F1
#
_cell.length_a   1.000
_cell.length_b   1.000
_cell.length_c   1.000
_cell.angle_alpha   90.00
_cell.angle_beta   90.00
_cell.angle_gamma   90.00
#
_symmetry.space_group_name_H-M   'P 1'
#
loop_
_entity.id
_entity.type
_entity.pdbx_description
1 polymer ?
#
loop_
_entity_poly.entity_id
_entity_poly.type
_entity_poly.pdbx_seq_one_letter_code
_entity_poly.pdbx_strand_id
1 'polypeptide(L)'
;MAEQAWTQSWKAPRDHPAETTEVLYLKYHGYRRRQAARLLHVMPREAVRELYGEAREWAQGRGLHDVQDPMATLVRFAEHLLPLPPFEVWLADREQYPLCHIEDSNEGPHAAKVGQPGRLEDRHFNYAGRSWVASLHVFRDGTIWRGFLRFRQRGSTGRYHTANIFLEETAREVQRRFREFDRATLGAFLRSVLP
;
A
#
# COMPACT_ATOMS: atom_id res chain seq x y z
N MET A 1 24.32 -2.82 23.46
CA MET A 1 23.89 -4.09 22.81
C MET A 1 22.47 -3.95 22.27
N ALA A 2 22.29 -3.30 21.11
CA ALA A 2 20.98 -3.15 20.47
C ALA A 2 21.10 -2.96 18.95
N GLU A 3 21.95 -3.75 18.29
CA GLU A 3 22.32 -3.52 16.87
C GLU A 3 22.26 -4.80 16.02
N GLN A 4 21.45 -5.79 16.40
CA GLN A 4 21.42 -7.10 15.74
C GLN A 4 20.04 -7.56 15.21
N ALA A 5 19.03 -6.69 15.16
CA ALA A 5 17.69 -7.06 14.66
C ALA A 5 17.34 -6.53 13.25
N TRP A 6 18.23 -5.82 12.56
CA TRP A 6 17.90 -5.01 11.36
C TRP A 6 18.12 -5.70 10.00
N THR A 7 18.44 -6.99 9.99
CA THR A 7 18.70 -7.75 8.75
C THR A 7 17.82 -8.98 8.60
N GLN A 8 16.59 -8.96 9.12
CA GLN A 8 15.57 -9.82 8.53
C GLN A 8 15.21 -9.25 7.15
N SER A 9 16.03 -9.64 6.16
CA SER A 9 15.75 -9.50 4.74
C SER A 9 14.32 -10.00 4.49
N TRP A 10 13.37 -9.07 4.41
CA TRP A 10 12.02 -9.39 3.98
C TRP A 10 12.14 -10.02 2.59
N LYS A 11 11.85 -11.31 2.51
CA LYS A 11 11.75 -12.03 1.25
C LYS A 11 10.34 -11.83 0.73
N ALA A 12 10.23 -11.33 -0.49
CA ALA A 12 8.96 -11.30 -1.19
C ALA A 12 8.33 -12.70 -1.14
N PRO A 13 7.09 -12.84 -0.64
CA PRO A 13 6.37 -14.09 -0.70
C PRO A 13 6.36 -14.56 -2.15
N ARG A 14 6.74 -15.83 -2.38
CA ARG A 14 6.72 -16.46 -3.72
C ARG A 14 5.40 -16.23 -4.44
N ASP A 15 4.31 -16.21 -3.66
CA ASP A 15 2.95 -16.04 -4.12
C ASP A 15 2.27 -14.82 -3.47
N HIS A 16 2.88 -13.63 -3.55
CA HIS A 16 2.11 -12.44 -3.18
C HIS A 16 0.84 -12.41 -4.04
N PRO A 17 -0.35 -12.47 -3.42
CA PRO A 17 -1.60 -12.73 -4.14
C PRO A 17 -1.80 -11.66 -5.21
N ALA A 18 -2.52 -12.03 -6.26
CA ALA A 18 -3.07 -11.02 -7.16
C ALA A 18 -3.89 -10.04 -6.30
N GLU A 19 -3.96 -8.76 -6.67
CA GLU A 19 -4.87 -7.84 -6.01
C GLU A 19 -6.30 -8.28 -6.35
N THR A 20 -6.87 -9.16 -5.53
CA THR A 20 -8.26 -9.57 -5.65
C THR A 20 -9.16 -8.42 -5.19
N THR A 21 -10.43 -8.47 -5.58
CA THR A 21 -11.42 -7.48 -5.17
C THR A 21 -11.50 -7.37 -3.64
N GLU A 22 -11.40 -8.48 -2.91
CA GLU A 22 -11.40 -8.50 -1.44
C GLU A 22 -10.19 -7.76 -0.87
N VAL A 23 -9.00 -7.98 -1.44
CA VAL A 23 -7.78 -7.25 -1.02
C VAL A 23 -7.92 -5.76 -1.29
N LEU A 24 -8.51 -5.37 -2.41
CA LEU A 24 -8.76 -3.97 -2.75
C LEU A 24 -9.76 -3.32 -1.79
N TYR A 25 -10.85 -4.03 -1.43
CA TYR A 25 -11.79 -3.56 -0.42
C TYR A 25 -11.12 -3.35 0.94
N LEU A 26 -10.28 -4.29 1.38
CA LEU A 26 -9.52 -4.15 2.62
C LEU A 26 -8.60 -2.92 2.59
N LYS A 27 -7.91 -2.68 1.45
CA LYS A 27 -7.09 -1.47 1.26
C LYS A 27 -7.92 -0.19 1.31
N TYR A 28 -9.10 -0.18 0.69
CA TYR A 28 -10.02 0.95 0.71
C TYR A 28 -10.52 1.27 2.12
N HIS A 29 -10.93 0.27 2.90
CA HIS A 29 -11.29 0.47 4.30
C HIS A 29 -10.11 1.00 5.13
N GLY A 30 -8.90 0.50 4.87
CA GLY A 30 -7.67 1.04 5.46
C GLY A 30 -7.44 2.51 5.10
N TYR A 31 -7.65 2.89 3.84
CA TYR A 31 -7.61 4.28 3.39
C TYR A 31 -8.62 5.15 4.15
N ARG A 32 -9.89 4.73 4.22
CA ARG A 32 -10.93 5.49 4.93
C ARG A 32 -10.58 5.74 6.39
N ARG A 33 -10.09 4.71 7.07
CA ARG A 33 -9.64 4.79 8.46
C ARG A 33 -8.48 5.77 8.66
N ARG A 34 -7.50 5.76 7.75
CA ARG A 34 -6.39 6.72 7.79
C ARG A 34 -6.86 8.16 7.59
N GLN A 35 -7.76 8.41 6.63
CA GLN A 35 -8.30 9.75 6.39
C GLN A 35 -9.05 10.27 7.63
N ALA A 36 -9.90 9.44 8.24
CA ALA A 36 -10.60 9.77 9.46
C ALA A 36 -9.64 10.08 10.63
N ALA A 37 -8.63 9.25 10.83
CA ALA A 37 -7.68 9.49 11.92
C ALA A 37 -6.80 10.73 11.70
N ARG A 38 -6.46 11.06 10.45
CA ARG A 38 -5.73 12.29 10.12
C ARG A 38 -6.57 13.54 10.39
N LEU A 39 -7.87 13.50 10.07
CA LEU A 39 -8.78 14.57 10.46
C LEU A 39 -8.73 14.83 11.97
N LEU A 40 -8.84 13.79 12.79
CA LEU A 40 -8.80 13.92 14.24
C LEU A 40 -7.47 14.50 14.76
N HIS A 41 -6.36 14.27 14.05
CA HIS A 41 -5.05 14.83 14.41
C HIS A 41 -4.91 16.32 14.11
N VAL A 42 -5.65 16.86 13.13
CA VAL A 42 -5.59 18.28 12.76
C VAL A 42 -6.64 19.13 13.49
N MET A 43 -7.63 18.48 14.12
CA MET A 43 -8.68 19.17 14.86
C MET A 43 -8.17 19.72 16.22
N PRO A 44 -8.69 20.87 16.68
CA PRO A 44 -8.49 21.34 18.05
C PRO A 44 -8.99 20.32 19.07
N ARG A 45 -8.34 20.24 20.23
CA ARG A 45 -8.68 19.24 21.27
C ARG A 45 -10.09 19.42 21.81
N GLU A 46 -10.58 20.64 21.84
CA GLU A 46 -11.93 21.01 22.28
C GLU A 46 -12.96 20.42 21.33
N ALA A 47 -12.76 20.58 20.02
CA ALA A 47 -13.64 20.02 18.99
C ALA A 47 -13.63 18.48 19.01
N VAL A 48 -12.48 17.86 19.28
CA VAL A 48 -12.36 16.39 19.42
C VAL A 48 -13.19 15.88 20.61
N ARG A 49 -13.25 16.62 21.72
CA ARG A 49 -14.04 16.25 22.91
C ARG A 49 -15.53 16.29 22.64
N GLU A 50 -16.01 17.34 21.98
CA GLU A 50 -17.42 17.46 21.57
C GLU A 50 -17.80 16.31 20.63
N LEU A 51 -16.96 16.08 19.61
CA LEU A 51 -17.16 15.00 18.64
C LEU A 51 -17.19 13.61 19.29
N TYR A 52 -16.41 13.40 20.36
CA TYR A 52 -16.44 12.15 21.11
C TYR A 52 -17.76 11.92 21.85
N GLY A 53 -18.39 12.98 22.35
CA GLY A 53 -19.73 12.90 22.96
C GLY A 53 -20.75 12.35 21.97
N GLU A 54 -20.81 12.95 20.78
CA GLU A 54 -21.68 12.50 19.68
C GLU A 54 -21.34 11.08 19.21
N ALA A 55 -20.04 10.76 19.07
CA ALA A 55 -19.58 9.45 18.67
C ALA A 55 -20.04 8.36 19.66
N ARG A 56 -20.05 8.66 20.97
CA ARG A 56 -20.49 7.72 22.00
C ARG A 56 -21.99 7.44 21.90
N GLU A 57 -22.81 8.47 21.74
CA GLU A 57 -24.25 8.33 21.59
C GLU A 57 -24.61 7.55 20.31
N TRP A 58 -23.94 7.89 19.21
CA TRP A 58 -24.06 7.17 17.94
C TRP A 58 -23.68 5.69 18.06
N ALA A 59 -22.60 5.37 18.77
CA ALA A 59 -22.14 4.00 18.96
C ALA A 59 -23.07 3.20 19.88
N GLN A 60 -23.60 3.83 20.94
CA GLN A 60 -24.59 3.21 21.83
C GLN A 60 -25.87 2.85 21.08
N GLY A 61 -26.39 3.76 20.25
CA GLY A 61 -27.60 3.51 19.45
C GLY A 61 -27.45 2.38 18.42
N ARG A 62 -26.21 2.00 18.06
CA ARG A 62 -25.92 0.93 17.07
C ARG A 62 -25.35 -0.35 17.69
N GLY A 63 -25.20 -0.42 19.02
CA GLY A 63 -24.55 -1.55 19.68
C GLY A 63 -23.07 -1.72 19.30
N LEU A 64 -22.42 -0.66 18.84
CA LEU A 64 -21.02 -0.63 18.40
C LEU A 64 -20.08 -0.03 19.45
N HIS A 65 -20.60 0.27 20.65
CA HIS A 65 -19.80 0.89 21.70
C HIS A 65 -18.74 -0.09 22.21
N ASP A 66 -17.48 0.24 21.92
CA ASP A 66 -16.34 -0.40 22.53
C ASP A 66 -15.84 0.50 23.68
N VAL A 67 -16.07 0.10 24.92
CA VAL A 67 -15.64 0.86 26.11
C VAL A 67 -14.11 0.82 26.24
N GLN A 68 -13.44 -0.18 25.65
CA GLN A 68 -12.00 -0.39 25.79
C GLN A 68 -11.17 0.44 24.80
N ASP A 69 -11.74 0.87 23.68
CA ASP A 69 -11.06 1.73 22.70
C ASP A 69 -11.90 2.97 22.29
N PRO A 70 -11.87 4.03 23.12
CA PRO A 70 -12.50 5.32 22.82
C PRO A 70 -12.06 5.92 21.48
N MET A 71 -10.80 5.73 21.10
CA MET A 71 -10.24 6.30 19.87
C MET A 71 -10.74 5.53 18.64
N ALA A 72 -10.88 4.20 18.72
CA ALA A 72 -11.51 3.44 17.65
C ALA A 72 -12.98 3.84 17.44
N THR A 73 -13.73 4.11 18.51
CA THR A 73 -15.11 4.60 18.41
C THR A 73 -15.16 5.94 17.68
N LEU A 74 -14.28 6.87 18.06
CA LEU A 74 -14.19 8.19 17.42
C LEU A 74 -13.77 8.11 15.94
N VAL A 75 -12.79 7.27 15.60
CA VAL A 75 -12.37 7.07 14.21
C VAL A 75 -13.49 6.50 13.36
N ARG A 76 -14.24 5.49 13.85
CA ARG A 76 -15.39 4.93 13.13
C ARG A 76 -16.50 5.96 12.90
N PHE A 77 -16.73 6.82 13.88
CA PHE A 77 -17.68 7.90 13.75
C PHE A 77 -17.22 8.92 12.68
N ALA A 78 -15.96 9.35 12.73
CA ALA A 78 -15.38 10.24 11.73
C ALA A 78 -15.38 9.64 10.32
N GLU A 79 -15.16 8.33 10.16
CA GLU A 79 -15.29 7.60 8.88
C GLU A 79 -16.71 7.70 8.28
N HIS A 80 -17.74 7.88 9.12
CA HIS A 80 -19.13 8.04 8.69
C HIS A 80 -19.47 9.48 8.32
N LEU A 81 -18.82 10.46 8.95
CA LEU A 81 -19.04 11.89 8.69
C LEU A 81 -18.30 12.39 7.46
N LEU A 82 -17.10 11.86 7.20
CA LEU A 82 -16.28 12.32 6.09
C LEU A 82 -16.93 11.94 4.75
N PRO A 83 -17.05 12.89 3.80
CA PRO A 83 -17.52 12.61 2.44
C PRO A 83 -16.40 11.93 1.63
N LEU A 84 -16.01 10.73 2.04
CA LEU A 84 -14.97 9.94 1.38
C LEU A 84 -15.47 9.41 0.03
N PRO A 85 -14.60 9.32 -0.98
CA PRO A 85 -14.99 8.81 -2.29
C PRO A 85 -15.52 7.37 -2.18
N PRO A 86 -16.53 6.99 -2.98
CA PRO A 86 -16.93 5.59 -3.14
C PRO A 86 -15.76 4.70 -3.58
N PHE A 87 -15.89 3.39 -3.38
CA PHE A 87 -14.83 2.42 -3.68
C PHE A 87 -14.34 2.52 -5.13
N GLU A 88 -15.24 2.66 -6.08
CA GLU A 88 -14.96 2.71 -7.52
C GLU A 88 -14.19 3.97 -7.90
N VAL A 89 -14.55 5.11 -7.28
CA VAL A 89 -13.86 6.39 -7.48
C VAL A 89 -12.47 6.33 -6.89
N TRP A 90 -12.33 5.80 -5.67
CA TRP A 90 -11.03 5.58 -5.04
C TRP A 90 -10.15 4.63 -5.85
N LEU A 91 -10.73 3.55 -6.40
CA LEU A 91 -9.99 2.58 -7.20
C LEU A 91 -9.47 3.22 -8.50
N ALA A 92 -10.30 4.00 -9.19
CA ALA A 92 -9.89 4.73 -10.39
C ALA A 92 -8.76 5.73 -10.10
N ASP A 93 -8.90 6.52 -9.03
CA ASP A 93 -7.88 7.49 -8.60
C ASP A 93 -6.57 6.78 -8.23
N ARG A 94 -6.64 5.65 -7.54
CA ARG A 94 -5.48 4.83 -7.19
C ARG A 94 -4.74 4.30 -8.41
N GLU A 95 -5.46 3.83 -9.43
CA GLU A 95 -4.83 3.37 -10.67
C GLU A 95 -4.19 4.52 -11.45
N GLN A 96 -4.75 5.73 -11.36
CA GLN A 96 -4.21 6.92 -12.00
C GLN A 96 -3.00 7.51 -11.25
N TYR A 97 -3.01 7.45 -9.92
CA TYR A 97 -2.01 8.06 -9.04
C TYR A 97 -1.43 7.07 -8.00
N PRO A 98 -0.85 5.93 -8.43
CA PRO A 98 -0.46 4.85 -7.52
C PRO A 98 0.61 5.28 -6.50
N LEU A 99 1.48 6.23 -6.87
CA LEU A 99 2.52 6.77 -5.98
C LEU A 99 1.91 7.41 -4.74
N CYS A 100 0.92 8.29 -4.91
CA CYS A 100 0.27 9.00 -3.81
C CYS A 100 -0.41 8.04 -2.83
N HIS A 101 -1.06 6.99 -3.35
CA HIS A 101 -1.73 5.99 -2.51
C HIS A 101 -0.74 5.06 -1.77
N ILE A 102 0.40 4.79 -2.39
CA ILE A 102 1.48 4.04 -1.76
C ILE A 102 2.12 4.84 -0.63
N GLU A 103 2.44 6.11 -0.86
CA GLU A 103 2.98 7.01 0.16
C GLU A 103 1.98 7.20 1.31
N ASP A 104 0.71 7.48 0.99
CA ASP A 104 -0.38 7.58 1.96
C ASP A 104 -0.49 6.35 2.86
N SER A 105 -0.34 5.16 2.28
CA SER A 105 -0.45 3.90 3.02
C SER A 105 0.74 3.67 3.97
N ASN A 106 1.86 4.36 3.80
CA ASN A 106 3.07 4.20 4.60
C ASN A 106 3.33 5.38 5.56
N GLU A 107 2.39 6.33 5.67
CA GLU A 107 2.54 7.53 6.49
C GLU A 107 1.55 7.61 7.67
N GLY A 108 2.08 7.99 8.83
CA GLY A 108 1.32 8.32 10.03
C GLY A 108 1.10 7.15 11.01
N PRO A 109 0.46 7.41 12.17
CA PRO A 109 0.23 6.43 13.24
C PRO A 109 -0.67 5.26 12.82
N HIS A 110 -1.35 5.38 11.67
CA HIS A 110 -2.22 4.35 11.09
C HIS A 110 -1.72 3.87 9.72
N ALA A 111 -0.42 4.04 9.43
CA ALA A 111 0.20 3.42 8.26
C ALA A 111 -0.17 1.92 8.22
N ALA A 112 -0.37 1.40 7.00
CA ALA A 112 -0.49 -0.03 6.78
C ALA A 112 0.71 -0.74 7.44
N LYS A 113 0.51 -2.00 7.86
CA LYS A 113 1.59 -2.80 8.47
C LYS A 113 2.84 -2.67 7.60
N VAL A 114 3.94 -2.24 8.23
CA VAL A 114 5.26 -2.08 7.61
C VAL A 114 5.57 -3.30 6.75
N GLY A 115 5.99 -3.06 5.50
CA GLY A 115 6.41 -4.13 4.60
C GLY A 115 5.32 -4.78 3.74
N GLN A 116 4.11 -4.22 3.60
CA GLN A 116 3.18 -4.66 2.55
C GLN A 116 3.46 -3.97 1.20
N PRO A 117 3.88 -4.71 0.15
CA PRO A 117 4.18 -4.12 -1.14
C PRO A 117 2.94 -3.59 -1.88
N GLY A 118 3.04 -2.37 -2.39
CA GLY A 118 2.10 -1.79 -3.35
C GLY A 118 2.64 -1.88 -4.77
N ARG A 119 1.77 -2.16 -5.75
CA ARG A 119 2.09 -2.04 -7.19
C ARG A 119 2.16 -0.56 -7.56
N LEU A 120 3.29 -0.13 -8.12
CA LEU A 120 3.55 1.27 -8.48
C LEU A 120 3.44 1.53 -9.99
N GLU A 121 3.98 0.63 -10.83
CA GLU A 121 4.01 0.85 -12.28
C GLU A 121 4.16 -0.47 -13.05
N ASP A 122 3.54 -0.54 -14.22
CA ASP A 122 3.64 -1.69 -15.13
C ASP A 122 4.32 -1.30 -16.44
N ARG A 123 5.22 -2.16 -16.94
CA ARG A 123 5.86 -2.01 -18.25
C ARG A 123 5.74 -3.27 -19.08
N HIS A 124 5.30 -3.11 -20.32
CA HIS A 124 5.12 -4.20 -21.28
C HIS A 124 6.37 -4.35 -22.16
N PHE A 125 6.81 -5.58 -22.38
CA PHE A 125 7.93 -5.86 -23.28
C PHE A 125 7.84 -7.28 -23.88
N ASN A 126 8.56 -7.51 -24.97
CA ASN A 126 8.67 -8.81 -25.59
C ASN A 126 10.02 -9.44 -25.23
N TYR A 127 10.01 -10.72 -24.89
CA TYR A 127 11.20 -11.50 -24.57
C TYR A 127 11.01 -12.94 -25.04
N ALA A 128 11.99 -13.46 -25.80
CA ALA A 128 11.95 -14.81 -26.40
C ALA A 128 10.63 -15.11 -27.15
N GLY A 129 10.15 -14.15 -27.96
CA GLY A 129 8.92 -14.29 -28.74
C GLY A 129 7.62 -14.23 -27.93
N ARG A 130 7.69 -13.98 -26.62
CA ARG A 130 6.53 -13.90 -25.72
C ARG A 130 6.32 -12.50 -25.17
N SER A 131 5.06 -12.15 -24.89
CA SER A 131 4.70 -10.85 -24.28
C SER A 131 4.69 -10.96 -22.76
N TRP A 132 5.42 -10.05 -22.12
CA TRP A 132 5.61 -9.99 -20.67
C TRP A 132 5.19 -8.64 -20.11
N VAL A 133 4.78 -8.63 -18.85
CA VAL A 133 4.61 -7.43 -18.06
C VAL A 133 5.55 -7.48 -16.87
N ALA A 134 6.36 -6.45 -16.71
CA ALA A 134 7.15 -6.17 -15.52
C ALA A 134 6.39 -5.16 -14.66
N SER A 135 5.98 -5.58 -13.46
CA SER A 135 5.32 -4.76 -12.47
C SER A 135 6.31 -4.38 -11.37
N LEU A 136 6.50 -3.09 -11.13
CA LEU A 136 7.26 -2.57 -10.00
C LEU A 136 6.40 -2.65 -8.74
N HIS A 137 6.92 -3.30 -7.71
CA HIS A 137 6.32 -3.32 -6.37
C HIS A 137 7.27 -2.65 -5.37
N VAL A 138 6.72 -1.81 -4.50
CA VAL A 138 7.48 -1.05 -3.50
C VAL A 138 6.84 -1.12 -2.12
N PHE A 139 7.65 -1.00 -1.09
CA PHE A 139 7.21 -0.86 0.30
C PHE A 139 8.24 -0.06 1.10
N ARG A 140 7.79 0.50 2.22
CA ARG A 140 8.67 1.19 3.16
C ARG A 140 9.15 0.23 4.24
N ASP A 141 10.45 0.26 4.51
CA ASP A 141 11.12 -0.49 5.58
C ASP A 141 11.92 0.51 6.44
N GLY A 142 11.34 0.98 7.54
CA GLY A 142 11.90 2.09 8.30
C GLY A 142 11.94 3.39 7.49
N THR A 143 13.13 3.95 7.29
CA THR A 143 13.33 5.20 6.53
C THR A 143 13.56 4.99 5.04
N ILE A 144 13.81 3.75 4.60
CA ILE A 144 14.14 3.41 3.22
C ILE A 144 12.96 2.82 2.47
N TRP A 145 12.90 3.09 1.17
CA TRP A 145 12.00 2.44 0.23
C TRP A 145 12.72 1.30 -0.46
N ARG A 146 12.12 0.12 -0.38
CA ARG A 146 12.58 -1.09 -1.07
C ARG A 146 11.63 -1.40 -2.21
N GLY A 147 12.17 -2.02 -3.26
CA GLY A 147 11.36 -2.48 -4.37
C GLY A 147 11.91 -3.71 -5.07
N PHE A 148 11.01 -4.42 -5.73
CA PHE A 148 11.31 -5.60 -6.55
C PHE A 148 10.45 -5.58 -7.81
N LEU A 149 10.88 -6.33 -8.82
CA LEU A 149 10.11 -6.53 -10.05
C LEU A 149 9.34 -7.85 -9.98
N ARG A 150 8.09 -7.82 -10.43
CA ARG A 150 7.30 -9.01 -10.71
C ARG A 150 7.09 -9.14 -12.21
N PHE A 151 7.38 -10.30 -12.75
CA PHE A 151 7.15 -10.62 -14.15
C PHE A 151 5.96 -11.56 -14.28
N ARG A 152 5.08 -11.25 -15.23
CA ARG A 152 3.97 -12.11 -15.64
C ARG A 152 3.96 -12.25 -17.16
N GLN A 153 3.85 -13.47 -17.65
CA GLN A 153 3.65 -13.72 -19.07
C GLN A 153 2.16 -13.53 -19.38
N ARG A 154 1.83 -12.84 -20.48
CA ARG A 154 0.44 -12.71 -20.92
C ARG A 154 -0.12 -14.08 -21.29
N GLY A 155 -1.29 -14.43 -20.76
CA GLY A 155 -1.93 -15.73 -20.98
C GLY A 155 -1.36 -16.89 -20.16
N SER A 156 -0.45 -16.62 -19.21
CA SER A 156 0.04 -17.62 -18.26
C SER A 156 -0.30 -17.21 -16.83
N THR A 157 -0.43 -18.21 -15.96
CA THR A 157 -0.54 -18.01 -14.51
C THR A 157 0.83 -17.86 -13.83
N GLY A 158 1.93 -18.16 -14.55
CA GLY A 158 3.29 -18.07 -14.04
C GLY A 158 3.67 -16.65 -13.62
N ARG A 159 4.16 -16.53 -12.38
CA ARG A 159 4.66 -15.27 -11.81
C ARG A 159 6.08 -15.50 -11.32
N TYR A 160 6.97 -14.60 -11.68
CA TYR A 160 8.35 -14.60 -11.26
C TYR A 160 8.66 -13.27 -10.60
N HIS A 161 9.57 -13.24 -9.64
CA HIS A 161 9.95 -11.98 -9.01
C HIS A 161 11.44 -11.95 -8.71
N THR A 162 12.01 -10.76 -8.76
CA THR A 162 13.39 -10.53 -8.32
C THR A 162 13.46 -10.54 -6.80
N ALA A 163 14.69 -10.51 -6.26
CA ALA A 163 14.92 -9.99 -4.92
C ALA A 163 14.60 -8.48 -4.86
N ASN A 164 14.77 -7.87 -3.68
CA ASN A 164 14.71 -6.42 -3.54
C ASN A 164 15.94 -5.83 -4.26
N ILE A 165 15.73 -5.27 -5.46
CA ILE A 165 16.79 -4.69 -6.30
C ILE A 165 16.81 -3.16 -6.23
N PHE A 166 15.80 -2.56 -5.60
CA PHE A 166 15.73 -1.12 -5.35
C PHE A 166 15.87 -0.84 -3.85
N LEU A 167 16.63 0.21 -3.53
CA LEU A 167 16.90 0.70 -2.19
C LEU A 167 17.11 2.21 -2.28
N GLU A 168 16.06 2.99 -2.07
CA GLU A 168 16.08 4.45 -2.24
C GLU A 168 15.48 5.16 -1.02
N GLU A 169 15.65 6.47 -0.92
CA GLU A 169 15.07 7.28 0.16
C GLU A 169 13.59 7.56 -0.07
N THR A 170 13.13 7.54 -1.33
CA THR A 170 11.75 7.82 -1.70
C THR A 170 11.18 6.82 -2.71
N ALA A 171 9.86 6.59 -2.66
CA ALA A 171 9.16 5.77 -3.65
C ALA A 171 9.30 6.33 -5.08
N ARG A 172 9.38 7.66 -5.20
CA ARG A 172 9.58 8.37 -6.48
C ARG A 172 10.93 8.05 -7.12
N GLU A 173 11.99 7.94 -6.33
CA GLU A 173 13.32 7.55 -6.83
C GLU A 173 13.32 6.10 -7.31
N VAL A 174 12.66 5.19 -6.58
CA VAL A 174 12.47 3.81 -7.02
C VAL A 174 11.76 3.77 -8.38
N GLN A 175 10.69 4.55 -8.55
CA GLN A 175 9.97 4.66 -9.82
C GLN A 175 10.86 5.20 -10.94
N ARG A 176 11.62 6.27 -10.67
CA ARG A 176 12.54 6.87 -11.65
C ARG A 176 13.57 5.84 -12.13
N ARG A 177 14.24 5.13 -11.22
CA ARG A 177 15.21 4.09 -11.57
C ARG A 177 14.59 2.94 -12.38
N PHE A 178 13.37 2.53 -12.03
CA PHE A 178 12.66 1.53 -12.82
C PHE A 178 12.37 1.99 -14.26
N ARG A 179 12.08 3.28 -14.47
CA ARG A 179 11.87 3.84 -15.81
C ARG A 179 13.14 3.90 -16.64
N GLU A 180 14.30 4.03 -16.01
CA GLU A 180 15.61 4.01 -16.68
C GLU A 180 15.97 2.63 -17.25
N PHE A 181 15.36 1.54 -16.75
CA PHE A 181 15.64 0.20 -17.29
C PHE A 181 15.17 0.09 -18.74
N ASP A 182 16.06 -0.30 -19.64
CA ASP A 182 15.69 -0.62 -21.01
C ASP A 182 15.16 -2.06 -21.14
N ARG A 183 14.79 -2.45 -22.36
CA ARG A 183 14.28 -3.80 -22.63
C ARG A 183 15.34 -4.88 -22.38
N ALA A 184 16.62 -4.58 -22.60
CA ALA A 184 17.70 -5.54 -22.40
C ALA A 184 17.90 -5.82 -20.90
N THR A 185 17.83 -4.78 -20.07
CA THR A 185 17.91 -4.84 -18.61
C THR A 185 16.72 -5.62 -18.04
N LEU A 186 15.48 -5.30 -18.46
CA LEU A 186 14.30 -6.06 -18.06
C LEU A 186 14.39 -7.53 -18.50
N GLY A 187 14.90 -7.80 -19.70
CA GLY A 187 15.16 -9.15 -20.18
C GLY A 187 16.21 -9.89 -19.34
N ALA A 188 17.27 -9.21 -18.89
CA ALA A 188 18.28 -9.80 -18.02
C ALA A 188 17.72 -10.17 -16.64
N PHE A 189 16.93 -9.29 -16.02
CA PHE A 189 16.24 -9.61 -14.77
C PHE A 189 15.27 -10.77 -14.94
N LEU A 190 14.48 -10.77 -16.03
CA LEU A 190 13.58 -11.89 -16.32
C LEU A 190 14.36 -13.20 -16.45
N ARG A 191 15.45 -13.23 -17.21
CA ARG A 191 16.33 -14.42 -17.31
C ARG A 191 16.81 -14.93 -15.96
N SER A 192 17.19 -14.02 -15.05
CA SER A 192 17.70 -14.41 -13.74
C SER A 192 16.68 -15.06 -12.80
N VAL A 193 15.38 -14.91 -13.10
CA VAL A 193 14.29 -15.43 -12.25
C VAL A 193 13.48 -16.54 -12.92
N LEU A 194 13.73 -16.81 -14.20
CA LEU A 194 13.16 -17.96 -14.89
C LEU A 194 13.86 -19.25 -14.40
N PRO A 195 13.14 -20.38 -14.33
CA PRO A 195 13.71 -21.68 -13.97
C PRO A 195 14.69 -22.21 -15.01
#